data_AF-A0A962IJ11-F1
#
_entry.id   AF-A0A962IJ11-F1
#
_cell.length_a   1.000
_cell.length_b   1.000
_cell.length_c   1.000
_cell.angle_alpha   90.00
_cell.angle_beta   90.00
_cell.angle_gamma   90.00
#
_symmetry.space_group_name_H-M   'P 1'
#
loop_
_entity.id
_entity.type
_entity.pdbx_description
1 polymer ?
#
loop_
_entity_poly.entity_id
_entity_poly.type
_entity_poly.pdbx_seq_one_letter_code
_entity_poly.pdbx_strand_id
1 'polypeptide(L)'
;MRGADVTQESLFTVAKLSDFVPDDHPLRSIRGLADQALGRMSGLFSTLYADRGRHSIAPEKLLRAQLLQLFYSLRSERMLMEQLRYNLLFRWFVGL
;
A
#
# COMPACT_ATOMS: atom_id res chain seq x y z
N MET A 1 -10.33 -21.97 -34.45
CA MET A 1 -10.81 -20.65 -34.92
C MET A 1 -10.64 -19.65 -33.80
N ARG A 2 -10.20 -18.42 -34.09
CA ARG A 2 -9.99 -17.36 -33.09
C ARG A 2 -11.35 -16.77 -32.69
N GLY A 3 -11.62 -16.65 -31.38
CA GLY A 3 -12.83 -16.01 -30.86
C GLY A 3 -12.79 -14.49 -31.04
N ALA A 4 -13.97 -13.86 -31.01
CA ALA A 4 -14.09 -12.41 -31.06
C ALA A 4 -13.62 -11.76 -29.74
N ASP A 5 -12.85 -10.68 -29.85
CA ASP A 5 -12.37 -9.88 -28.71
C ASP A 5 -13.47 -8.92 -28.28
N VAL A 6 -14.48 -9.45 -27.58
CA VAL A 6 -15.63 -8.69 -27.09
C VAL A 6 -15.43 -8.39 -25.61
N THR A 7 -15.30 -7.11 -25.27
CA THR A 7 -15.26 -6.63 -23.89
C THR A 7 -16.65 -6.18 -23.46
N GLN A 8 -17.24 -6.89 -22.48
CA GLN A 8 -18.46 -6.43 -21.80
C GLN A 8 -18.11 -6.10 -20.35
N GLU A 9 -18.05 -4.81 -20.04
CA GLU A 9 -17.75 -4.34 -18.70
C GLU A 9 -18.94 -4.60 -17.77
N SER A 10 -18.67 -5.13 -16.58
CA SER A 10 -19.69 -5.21 -15.53
C SER A 10 -20.06 -3.81 -15.06
N LEU A 11 -21.35 -3.55 -14.86
CA LEU A 11 -21.84 -2.27 -14.31
C LEU A 11 -21.25 -1.95 -12.93
N PHE A 12 -20.93 -2.97 -12.13
CA PHE A 12 -20.28 -2.82 -10.82
C PHE A 12 -19.30 -3.98 -10.56
N THR A 13 -18.15 -3.67 -9.97
CA THR A 13 -17.20 -4.66 -9.44
C THR A 13 -16.87 -4.30 -8.00
N VAL A 14 -17.05 -5.25 -7.08
CA VAL A 14 -16.62 -5.10 -5.68
C VAL A 14 -15.43 -6.03 -5.47
N ALA A 15 -14.28 -5.44 -5.17
CA ALA A 15 -13.06 -6.18 -4.86
C ALA A 15 -12.30 -5.46 -3.75
N LYS A 16 -11.65 -6.22 -2.87
CA LYS A 16 -10.71 -5.69 -1.90
C LYS A 16 -9.34 -5.60 -2.56
N LEU A 17 -8.52 -4.65 -2.11
CA LEU A 17 -7.14 -4.55 -2.58
C LEU A 17 -6.32 -5.83 -2.35
N SER A 18 -6.66 -6.62 -1.32
CA SER A 18 -6.05 -7.92 -1.04
C SER A 18 -6.29 -8.95 -2.14
N ASP A 19 -7.39 -8.83 -2.88
CA ASP A 19 -7.82 -9.82 -3.86
C ASP A 19 -6.94 -9.75 -5.12
N PHE A 20 -6.22 -8.64 -5.31
CA PHE A 20 -5.27 -8.41 -6.41
C PHE A 20 -3.84 -8.84 -6.06
N VAL A 21 -3.59 -9.32 -4.84
CA VAL A 21 -2.25 -9.71 -4.37
C VAL A 21 -2.22 -11.22 -4.20
N PRO A 22 -1.38 -11.97 -4.95
CA PRO A 22 -1.24 -13.41 -4.77
C PRO A 22 -0.88 -13.78 -3.32
N ASP A 23 -1.36 -14.92 -2.84
CA ASP A 23 -1.13 -15.37 -1.45
C ASP A 23 0.33 -15.72 -1.18
N ASP A 24 1.07 -16.13 -2.21
CA ASP A 24 2.50 -16.43 -2.19
C ASP A 24 3.39 -15.19 -2.41
N HIS A 25 2.80 -14.01 -2.60
CA HIS A 25 3.57 -12.81 -2.90
C HIS A 25 4.46 -12.41 -1.70
N PRO A 26 5.77 -12.19 -1.88
CA PRO A 26 6.72 -11.99 -0.77
C PRO A 26 6.38 -10.79 0.12
N LEU A 27 5.80 -9.73 -0.45
CA LEU A 27 5.34 -8.56 0.32
C LEU A 27 4.29 -8.90 1.40
N ARG A 28 3.59 -10.03 1.33
CA ARG A 28 2.68 -10.48 2.43
C ARG A 28 3.44 -10.77 3.71
N SER A 29 4.49 -11.57 3.61
CA SER A 29 5.35 -11.86 4.76
C SER A 29 6.01 -10.59 5.32
N ILE A 30 6.54 -9.75 4.41
CA ILE A 30 7.22 -8.51 4.77
C ILE A 30 6.25 -7.53 5.43
N ARG A 31 5.02 -7.41 4.92
CA ARG A 31 4.00 -6.56 5.52
C ARG A 31 3.67 -6.98 6.94
N GLY A 32 3.52 -8.29 7.18
CA GLY A 32 3.29 -8.81 8.54
C GLY A 32 4.41 -8.43 9.51
N LEU A 33 5.67 -8.56 9.09
CA LEU A 33 6.84 -8.16 9.88
C LEU A 33 6.89 -6.64 10.12
N ALA A 34 6.62 -5.85 9.07
CA ALA A 34 6.59 -4.40 9.15
C ALA A 34 5.49 -3.92 10.10
N ASP A 35 4.27 -4.46 9.99
CA ASP A 35 3.14 -4.10 10.84
C ASP A 35 3.41 -4.44 12.31
N GLN A 36 4.07 -5.57 12.60
CA GLN A 36 4.50 -5.91 13.97
C GLN A 36 5.58 -4.96 14.51
N ALA A 37 6.56 -4.58 13.68
CA ALA A 37 7.60 -3.64 14.09
C ALA A 37 7.02 -2.25 14.35
N LEU A 38 6.18 -1.76 13.45
CA LEU A 38 5.51 -0.46 13.55
C LEU A 38 4.53 -0.41 14.71
N GLY A 39 3.80 -1.49 14.97
CA GLY A 39 2.89 -1.60 16.12
C GLY A 39 3.61 -1.39 17.46
N ARG A 40 4.84 -1.92 17.60
CA ARG A 40 5.68 -1.70 18.80
C ARG A 40 6.13 -0.25 18.96
N MET A 41 6.18 0.52 17.87
CA MET A 41 6.56 1.94 17.85
C MET A 41 5.36 2.89 17.95
N SER A 42 4.13 2.37 17.83
CA SER A 42 2.91 3.19 17.76
C SER A 42 2.76 4.14 18.95
N GLY A 43 3.07 3.68 20.17
CA GLY A 43 3.06 4.52 21.36
C GLY A 43 4.01 5.71 21.28
N LEU A 44 5.23 5.52 20.75
CA LEU A 44 6.18 6.61 20.51
C LEU A 44 5.64 7.57 19.45
N PHE A 45 5.08 7.06 18.36
CA PHE A 45 4.50 7.90 17.31
C PHE A 45 3.35 8.77 17.86
N SER A 46 2.51 8.23 18.73
CA SER A 46 1.43 9.00 19.36
C SER A 46 1.95 10.20 20.14
N THR A 47 3.09 10.08 20.83
CA THR A 47 3.67 11.21 21.60
C THR A 47 4.17 12.37 20.72
N LEU A 48 4.44 12.12 19.44
CA LEU A 48 4.93 13.13 18.50
C LEU A 48 3.79 13.93 17.83
N TYR A 49 2.54 13.49 18.00
CA TYR A 49 1.38 14.09 17.36
C TYR A 49 0.61 14.98 18.33
N ALA A 50 0.11 16.11 17.83
CA ALA A 50 -0.76 16.97 18.60
C ALA A 50 -2.16 16.37 18.74
N ASP A 51 -2.78 16.55 19.91
CA ASP A 51 -4.14 16.07 20.19
C ASP A 51 -5.22 16.76 19.32
N ARG A 52 -4.91 17.94 18.77
CA ARG A 52 -5.84 18.76 17.99
C ARG A 52 -5.17 19.29 16.72
N GLY A 53 -5.97 19.47 15.67
CA GLY A 53 -5.52 20.03 14.39
C GLY A 53 -5.95 19.17 13.21
N ARG A 54 -5.35 19.42 12.04
CA ARG A 54 -5.58 18.62 10.84
C ARG A 54 -4.94 17.24 11.03
N HIS A 55 -5.71 16.18 10.79
CA HIS A 55 -5.17 14.83 10.78
C HIS A 55 -4.07 14.70 9.71
N SER A 56 -2.85 14.47 10.16
CA SER A 56 -1.72 14.11 9.32
C SER A 56 -1.77 12.64 8.91
N ILE A 57 -0.98 12.25 7.92
CA ILE A 57 -0.85 10.86 7.51
C ILE A 57 -0.14 10.07 8.61
N ALA A 58 -0.69 8.92 8.98
CA ALA A 58 -0.10 8.02 9.95
C ALA A 58 1.36 7.65 9.58
N PRO A 59 2.34 7.77 10.51
CA PRO A 59 3.75 7.46 10.25
C PRO A 59 3.96 6.06 9.68
N GLU A 60 3.14 5.09 10.09
CA GLU A 60 3.19 3.71 9.63
C GLU A 60 2.92 3.59 8.13
N LYS A 61 2.09 4.46 7.55
CA LYS A 61 1.85 4.48 6.10
C LYS A 61 3.07 5.03 5.36
N LEU A 62 3.66 6.10 5.88
CA LEU A 62 4.88 6.69 5.31
C LEU A 62 6.03 5.70 5.33
N LEU A 63 6.28 5.04 6.47
CA LEU A 63 7.35 4.06 6.62
C LEU A 63 7.15 2.84 5.70
N ARG A 64 5.92 2.33 5.56
CA ARG A 64 5.62 1.27 4.58
C ARG A 64 5.87 1.71 3.13
N ALA A 65 5.54 2.96 2.79
CA ALA A 65 5.82 3.49 1.46
C ALA A 65 7.33 3.61 1.19
N GLN A 66 8.13 3.99 2.19
CA GLN A 66 9.61 4.03 2.10
C GLN A 66 10.21 2.63 1.92
N LEU A 67 9.63 1.59 2.54
CA LEU A 67 10.05 0.21 2.29
C LEU A 67 9.85 -0.20 0.82
N LEU A 68 8.72 0.18 0.21
CA LEU A 68 8.52 -0.06 -1.23
C LEU A 68 9.55 0.67 -2.09
N GLN A 69 9.89 1.89 -1.72
CA GLN A 69 10.93 2.65 -2.40
C GLN A 69 12.28 1.91 -2.36
N LEU A 70 12.63 1.31 -1.21
CA LEU A 70 13.84 0.49 -1.06
C LEU A 70 13.76 -0.81 -1.88
N PHE A 71 12.67 -1.58 -1.77
CA PHE A 71 12.56 -2.90 -2.40
C PHE A 71 12.50 -2.84 -3.93
N TYR A 72 11.92 -1.77 -4.48
CA TYR A 72 11.75 -1.59 -5.92
C TYR A 72 12.67 -0.52 -6.51
N SER A 73 13.67 -0.07 -5.74
CA SER A 73 14.64 0.93 -6.18
C SER A 73 13.98 2.18 -6.79
N LEU A 74 12.89 2.66 -6.19
CA LEU A 74 12.17 3.82 -6.70
C LEU A 74 13.03 5.07 -6.48
N ARG A 75 13.39 5.72 -7.57
CA ARG A 75 14.41 6.79 -7.56
C ARG A 75 13.98 8.08 -6.87
N SER A 76 12.69 8.26 -6.58
CA SER A 76 12.18 9.47 -5.92
C SER A 76 10.81 9.26 -5.28
N GLU A 77 10.48 10.10 -4.30
CA GLU A 77 9.15 10.12 -3.70
C GLU A 77 8.06 10.52 -4.71
N ARG A 78 8.39 11.36 -5.70
CA ARG A 78 7.46 11.70 -6.79
C ARG A 78 7.08 10.45 -7.59
N MET A 79 8.06 9.60 -7.92
CA MET A 79 7.82 8.33 -8.58
C MET A 79 7.05 7.35 -7.67
N LEU A 80 7.33 7.33 -6.36
CA LEU A 80 6.56 6.54 -5.41
C LEU A 80 5.09 6.96 -5.37
N MET A 81 4.80 8.26 -5.31
CA MET A 81 3.43 8.78 -5.34
C MET A 81 2.74 8.44 -6.67
N GLU A 82 3.47 8.51 -7.79
CA GLU A 82 2.97 8.09 -9.08
C GLU A 82 2.62 6.59 -9.09
N GLN A 83 3.51 5.72 -8.59
CA GLN A 83 3.23 4.28 -8.47
C GLN A 83 2.02 4.00 -7.57
N LEU A 84 1.85 4.72 -6.46
CA LEU A 84 0.69 4.56 -5.58
C LEU A 84 -0.64 5.00 -6.23
N ARG A 85 -0.61 5.76 -7.33
CA ARG A 85 -1.85 6.13 -8.04
C ARG A 85 -2.47 4.97 -8.79
N TYR A 86 -1.65 4.10 -9.39
CA TYR A 86 -2.14 3.02 -10.27
C TYR A 86 -1.80 1.60 -9.80
N ASN A 87 -0.80 1.42 -8.94
CA ASN A 87 -0.35 0.09 -8.53
C ASN A 87 -1.13 -0.40 -7.31
N LEU A 88 -2.08 -1.31 -7.54
CA LEU A 88 -2.94 -1.88 -6.48
C LEU A 88 -2.14 -2.64 -5.41
N LEU A 89 -1.06 -3.34 -5.80
CA LEU A 89 -0.16 -4.02 -4.86
C LEU A 89 0.51 -3.03 -3.91
N PHE A 90 0.97 -1.89 -4.43
CA PHE A 90 1.64 -0.88 -3.60
C PHE A 90 0.64 -0.20 -2.66
N ARG A 91 -0.57 0.13 -3.16
CA ARG A 91 -1.65 0.67 -2.33
C ARG A 91 -2.04 -0.30 -1.22
N TRP A 92 -2.19 -1.58 -1.56
CA TRP A 92 -2.46 -2.64 -0.62
C TRP A 92 -1.39 -2.66 0.48
N PHE A 93 -0.11 -2.71 0.11
CA PHE A 93 1.01 -2.78 1.07
C PHE A 93 1.03 -1.58 2.03
N VAL A 94 0.86 -0.36 1.51
CA VAL A 94 0.82 0.88 2.30
C VAL A 94 -0.47 1.02 3.13
N GLY A 95 -1.56 0.36 2.76
CA GLY A 95 -2.87 0.52 3.41
C GLY A 95 -3.57 1.82 3.01
N LEU A 96 -3.58 2.10 1.70
CA LEU A 96 -4.34 3.17 1.02
C LEU A 96 -5.59 2.65 0.33
#